data_AF-A0A800KMG6-F1
#
_entry.id   AF-A0A800KMG6-F1
#
_cell.length_a   1.000
_cell.length_b   1.000
_cell.length_c   1.000
_cell.angle_alpha   90.00
_cell.angle_beta   90.00
_cell.angle_gamma   90.00
#
_symmetry.space_group_name_H-M   'P 1'
#
loop_
_entity.id
_entity.type
_entity.pdbx_description
1 polymer ?
#
loop_
_entity_poly.entity_id
_entity_poly.type
_entity_poly.pdbx_seq_one_letter_code
_entity_poly.pdbx_strand_id
1 'polypeptide(L)'
;MDAKNLLQRMCTRQGLSLSRGSHLLPLVERALHSPESVRNRILTMVANSLARKVSGEEAAEEGGATQEDLDDEVLISVARVMHTWTPSARVHELEELLPDLFPEGFDPRSLE
;
A
#
# COMPACT_ATOMS: atom_id res chain seq x y z
N MET A 1 -6.72 -21.36 -1.02
CA MET A 1 -7.48 -20.40 -0.19
C MET A 1 -7.89 -19.24 -1.08
N ASP A 2 -9.13 -18.77 -1.00
CA ASP A 2 -9.59 -17.61 -1.77
C ASP A 2 -9.35 -16.31 -0.98
N ALA A 3 -8.71 -15.33 -1.63
CA ALA A 3 -8.36 -14.03 -1.05
C ALA A 3 -9.59 -13.26 -0.59
N LYS A 4 -10.69 -13.32 -1.35
CA LYS A 4 -11.93 -12.61 -1.03
C LYS A 4 -12.57 -13.15 0.24
N ASN A 5 -12.59 -14.47 0.39
CA ASN A 5 -13.05 -15.14 1.60
C ASN A 5 -12.17 -14.82 2.82
N LEU A 6 -10.85 -14.73 2.65
CA LEU A 6 -9.94 -14.37 3.74
C LEU A 6 -10.17 -12.92 4.20
N LEU A 7 -10.24 -11.98 3.25
CA LEU A 7 -10.51 -10.58 3.54
C LEU A 7 -11.88 -10.39 4.19
N GLN A 8 -12.92 -11.08 3.71
CA GLN A 8 -14.25 -11.04 4.32
C GLN A 8 -14.19 -11.47 5.78
N ARG A 9 -13.50 -12.57 6.11
CA ARG A 9 -13.33 -13.02 7.51
C ARG A 9 -12.57 -12.00 8.36
N MET A 10 -11.56 -11.33 7.80
CA MET A 10 -10.82 -10.28 8.49
C MET A 10 -11.70 -9.06 8.78
N CYS A 11 -12.51 -8.62 7.80
CA CYS A 11 -13.46 -7.53 7.98
C CYS A 11 -14.55 -7.88 9.01
N THR A 12 -15.14 -9.08 8.94
CA THR A 12 -16.18 -9.51 9.89
C THR A 12 -15.67 -9.57 11.33
N ARG A 13 -14.41 -10.01 11.54
CA ARG A 13 -13.79 -10.01 12.87
C ARG A 13 -13.67 -8.62 13.49
N GLN A 14 -13.63 -7.59 12.66
CA GLN A 14 -13.48 -6.20 13.09
C GLN A 14 -14.78 -5.40 12.93
N GLY A 15 -15.91 -6.05 12.64
CA GLY A 15 -17.21 -5.38 12.46
C GLY A 15 -17.33 -4.53 11.18
N LEU A 16 -16.42 -4.69 10.22
CA LEU A 16 -16.38 -3.91 8.99
C LEU A 16 -17.13 -4.59 7.84
N SER A 17 -17.73 -3.78 6.96
CA SER A 17 -18.30 -4.26 5.69
C SER A 17 -17.19 -4.59 4.67
N LEU A 18 -17.43 -5.57 3.81
CA LEU A 18 -16.47 -5.97 2.77
C LEU A 18 -16.15 -4.81 1.79
N SER A 19 -17.13 -3.92 1.55
CA SER A 19 -16.93 -2.72 0.72
C SER A 19 -15.77 -1.87 1.23
N ARG A 20 -15.68 -1.67 2.56
CA ARG A 20 -14.59 -0.91 3.18
C ARG A 20 -13.23 -1.58 3.03
N GLY A 21 -13.18 -2.91 3.00
CA GLY A 21 -11.95 -3.68 2.85
C GLY A 21 -11.53 -3.93 1.39
N SER A 22 -12.40 -3.66 0.41
CA SER A 22 -12.22 -4.05 -1.00
C SER A 22 -10.88 -3.60 -1.62
N HIS A 23 -10.43 -2.38 -1.31
CA HIS A 23 -9.14 -1.84 -1.74
C HIS A 23 -7.91 -2.63 -1.23
N LEU A 24 -8.05 -3.43 -0.18
CA LEU A 24 -6.98 -4.26 0.38
C LEU A 24 -6.92 -5.65 -0.29
N LEU A 25 -7.88 -5.99 -1.14
CA LEU A 25 -7.95 -7.29 -1.82
C LEU A 25 -6.65 -7.62 -2.60
N PRO A 26 -6.04 -6.72 -3.38
CA PRO A 26 -4.79 -7.02 -4.09
C PRO A 26 -3.62 -7.35 -3.16
N LEU A 27 -3.60 -6.78 -1.94
CA LEU A 27 -2.57 -7.09 -0.95
C LEU A 27 -2.77 -8.48 -0.35
N VAL A 28 -4.02 -8.87 -0.11
CA VAL A 28 -4.36 -10.22 0.36
C VAL A 28 -4.06 -11.26 -0.72
N GLU A 29 -4.37 -10.97 -1.98
CA GLU A 29 -4.01 -11.81 -3.12
C GLU A 29 -2.49 -11.97 -3.21
N ARG A 30 -1.73 -10.88 -3.12
CA ARG A 30 -0.26 -10.93 -3.11
C ARG A 30 0.29 -11.71 -1.93
N ALA A 31 -0.32 -11.59 -0.75
CA ALA A 31 0.08 -12.35 0.43
C ALA A 31 -0.06 -13.87 0.23
N LEU A 32 -1.13 -14.31 -0.44
CA LEU A 32 -1.35 -15.73 -0.70
C LEU A 32 -0.33 -16.35 -1.66
N HIS A 33 0.25 -15.54 -2.56
CA HIS A 33 1.31 -15.96 -3.49
C HIS A 33 2.72 -15.78 -2.92
N SER A 34 2.86 -15.25 -1.69
CA SER A 34 4.14 -14.95 -1.07
C SER A 34 4.62 -16.06 -0.12
N PRO A 35 5.94 -16.15 0.14
CA PRO A 35 6.50 -17.01 1.19
C PRO A 35 5.88 -16.70 2.56
N GLU A 36 5.85 -17.69 3.45
CA GLU A 36 5.12 -17.62 4.72
C GLU A 36 5.45 -16.40 5.59
N SER A 37 6.73 -16.06 5.71
CA SER A 37 7.17 -14.88 6.47
C SER A 37 6.60 -13.58 5.92
N VAL A 38 6.58 -13.44 4.60
CA VAL A 38 6.06 -12.26 3.87
C VAL A 38 4.54 -12.24 3.93
N ARG A 39 3.88 -13.39 3.72
CA ARG A 39 2.44 -13.55 3.86
C ARG A 39 1.97 -13.07 5.24
N ASN A 40 2.61 -13.56 6.30
CA ASN A 40 2.26 -13.20 7.68
C ASN A 40 2.47 -11.69 7.92
N ARG A 41 3.55 -11.11 7.39
CA ARG A 41 3.80 -9.67 7.46
C ARG A 41 2.68 -8.86 6.79
N ILE A 42 2.33 -9.22 5.55
CA ILE A 42 1.28 -8.51 4.79
C ILE A 42 -0.07 -8.64 5.51
N LEU A 43 -0.45 -9.83 5.94
CA LEU A 43 -1.73 -10.05 6.64
C LEU A 43 -1.81 -9.27 7.96
N THR A 44 -0.70 -9.17 8.71
CA THR A 44 -0.63 -8.33 9.91
C THR A 44 -0.81 -6.85 9.57
N MET A 45 -0.20 -6.36 8.49
CA MET A 45 -0.39 -4.97 8.03
C MET A 45 -1.85 -4.69 7.64
N VAL A 46 -2.49 -5.62 6.92
CA VAL A 46 -3.91 -5.53 6.54
C VAL A 46 -4.79 -5.51 7.79
N ALA A 47 -4.53 -6.38 8.77
CA ALA A 47 -5.29 -6.41 10.02
C ALA A 47 -5.17 -5.09 10.80
N ASN A 48 -3.97 -4.52 10.88
CA ASN A 48 -3.72 -3.24 11.55
C ASN A 48 -4.37 -2.06 10.81
N SER A 49 -4.39 -2.08 9.47
CA SER A 49 -5.06 -1.06 8.67
C SER A 49 -6.58 -1.07 8.87
N LEU A 50 -7.18 -2.26 8.88
CA LEU A 50 -8.60 -2.41 9.19
C LEU A 50 -8.91 -1.91 10.62
N ALA A 51 -8.07 -2.24 11.60
CA ALA A 51 -8.30 -1.85 13.00
C ALA A 51 -8.20 -0.33 13.19
N ARG A 52 -7.22 0.30 12.53
CA ARG A 52 -7.10 1.76 12.50
C ARG A 52 -8.30 2.44 11.86
N LYS A 53 -8.90 1.86 10.83
CA LYS A 53 -10.14 2.43 10.25
C LYS A 53 -11.31 2.38 11.21
N VAL A 54 -11.44 1.33 12.03
CA VAL A 54 -12.46 1.26 13.07
C VAL A 54 -12.23 2.36 14.12
N SER A 55 -11.00 2.50 14.63
CA SER A 55 -10.70 3.51 15.65
C SER A 55 -10.67 4.95 15.12
N GLY A 56 -10.26 5.15 13.87
CA GLY A 56 -10.20 6.46 13.23
C GLY A 56 -11.57 6.99 12.83
N GLU A 57 -12.58 6.13 12.72
CA GLU A 57 -13.95 6.54 12.43
C GLU A 57 -14.66 7.12 13.66
N GLU A 58 -14.33 6.66 14.86
CA GLU A 58 -14.71 7.33 16.11
C GLU A 58 -14.04 8.71 16.24
N ALA A 59 -12.87 8.93 15.63
CA ALA A 59 -12.16 10.21 15.65
C ALA A 59 -12.53 11.17 14.49
N ALA A 60 -12.89 10.62 13.32
CA ALA A 60 -13.20 11.40 12.11
C ALA A 60 -14.60 12.03 12.15
N GLU A 61 -15.53 11.53 12.98
CA GLU A 61 -16.81 12.21 13.23
C GLU A 61 -16.64 13.50 14.09
N GLU A 62 -15.52 13.67 14.80
CA GLU A 62 -15.26 14.86 15.63
C GLU A 62 -14.32 15.90 14.99
N GLY A 63 -13.55 15.52 13.97
CA GLY A 63 -12.60 16.42 13.30
C GLY A 63 -12.72 16.30 11.79
N GLY A 64 -13.46 17.23 11.16
CA GLY A 64 -13.59 17.33 9.71
C GLY A 64 -12.26 17.68 9.03
N ALA A 65 -11.35 16.71 8.97
CA ALA A 65 -10.14 16.80 8.17
C ALA A 65 -10.54 16.78 6.70
N THR A 66 -10.09 17.80 5.98
CA THR A 66 -10.27 17.87 4.53
C THR A 66 -9.36 16.86 3.86
N GLN A 67 -9.67 16.49 2.62
CA GLN A 67 -8.86 15.52 1.88
C GLN A 67 -7.40 15.99 1.69
N GLU A 68 -7.17 17.31 1.66
CA GLU A 68 -5.84 17.92 1.62
C GLU A 68 -5.03 17.63 2.90
N ASP A 69 -5.67 17.65 4.07
CA ASP A 69 -5.00 17.35 5.35
C ASP A 69 -4.49 15.90 5.40
N LEU A 70 -5.25 14.97 4.81
CA LEU A 70 -4.88 13.55 4.71
C LEU A 70 -3.74 13.33 3.70
N ASP A 71 -3.76 14.05 2.58
CA ASP A 71 -2.72 13.98 1.56
C ASP A 71 -1.38 14.52 2.10
N ASP A 72 -1.40 15.61 2.86
CA ASP A 72 -0.22 16.18 3.51
C ASP A 72 0.40 15.22 4.54
N GLU A 73 -0.42 14.54 5.35
CA GLU A 73 0.08 13.54 6.31
C GLU A 73 0.79 12.37 5.60
N VAL A 74 0.24 11.91 4.47
CA VAL A 74 0.85 10.87 3.64
C VAL A 74 2.17 11.35 3.06
N LEU A 75 2.22 12.56 2.49
CA LEU A 75 3.44 13.14 1.93
C LEU A 75 4.53 13.31 2.97
N ILE A 76 4.19 13.78 4.17
CA ILE A 76 5.12 13.88 5.30
C ILE A 76 5.65 12.50 5.72
N SER A 77 4.79 11.49 5.73
CA SER A 77 5.17 10.12 6.08
C SER A 77 6.11 9.51 5.05
N VAL A 78 5.84 9.70 3.75
CA VAL A 78 6.72 9.28 2.66
C VAL A 78 8.05 10.02 2.73
N ALA A 79 8.02 11.34 2.91
CA ALA A 79 9.22 12.15 3.03
C ALA A 79 10.11 11.67 4.18
N ARG A 80 9.55 11.35 5.36
CA ARG A 80 10.31 10.80 6.50
C ARG A 80 10.99 9.46 6.19
N VAL A 81 10.30 8.59 5.45
CA VAL A 81 10.86 7.29 5.05
C VAL A 81 11.96 7.47 3.99
N MET A 82 11.75 8.37 3.03
CA MET A 82 12.74 8.66 1.98
C MET A 82 13.96 9.43 2.48
N HIS A 83 13.81 10.32 3.46
CA HIS A 83 14.90 11.20 3.91
C HIS A 83 16.09 10.45 4.52
N THR A 84 15.88 9.20 4.94
CA THR A 84 16.92 8.33 5.50
C THR A 84 17.32 7.20 4.55
N TRP A 85 16.68 7.11 3.39
CA TRP A 85 16.96 6.08 2.41
C TRP A 85 18.21 6.44 1.61
N THR A 86 19.23 5.60 1.71
CA THR A 86 20.37 5.60 0.79
C THR A 86 20.15 4.50 -0.25
N PRO A 87 20.22 4.81 -1.56
CA PRO A 87 20.07 3.80 -2.61
C PRO A 87 21.09 2.68 -2.43
N SER A 88 20.66 1.43 -2.60
CA SER A 88 21.60 0.31 -2.65
C SER A 88 22.43 0.38 -3.94
N ALA A 89 23.62 -0.23 -3.98
CA ALA A 89 24.47 -0.26 -5.17
C ALA A 89 23.75 -0.73 -6.45
N ARG A 90 22.82 -1.69 -6.34
CA ARG A 90 21.98 -2.15 -7.46
C ARG A 90 21.05 -1.09 -8.04
N VAL A 91 20.66 -0.10 -7.24
CA VAL A 91 19.82 1.02 -7.70
C VAL A 91 20.68 2.06 -8.44
N HIS A 92 21.95 2.22 -8.04
CA HIS A 92 22.90 3.02 -8.83
C HIS A 92 23.28 2.35 -10.14
N GLU A 93 23.47 1.03 -10.16
CA GLU A 93 23.66 0.29 -11.41
C GLU A 93 22.46 0.44 -12.36
N LEU A 94 21.24 0.55 -11.80
CA LEU A 94 20.04 0.81 -12.60
C LEU A 94 20.07 2.22 -13.19
N GLU A 95 20.57 3.22 -12.46
CA GLU A 95 20.74 4.61 -12.94
C GLU A 95 21.67 4.68 -14.16
N GLU A 96 22.73 3.86 -14.18
CA GLU A 96 23.62 3.74 -15.34
C GLU A 96 22.96 3.04 -16.54
N LEU A 97 21.99 2.16 -16.29
CA LEU A 97 21.23 1.42 -17.31
C LEU A 97 19.97 2.15 -17.80
N LEU A 98 19.48 3.15 -17.06
CA LEU A 98 18.28 3.91 -17.43
C LEU A 98 18.35 4.55 -18.83
N PRO A 99 19.48 5.12 -19.29
CA PRO A 99 19.61 5.65 -20.65
C PRO A 99 19.46 4.60 -21.75
N ASP A 100 19.86 3.34 -21.48
CA ASP A 100 19.75 2.23 -22.43
C ASP A 100 18.32 1.65 -22.46
N LEU A 101 17.63 1.69 -21.32
CA LEU A 101 16.24 1.22 -21.19
C LEU A 101 15.23 2.23 -21.75
N PHE A 102 15.57 3.53 -21.68
CA PHE A 102 14.73 4.63 -22.14
C PHE A 102 15.58 5.63 -22.94
N PRO A 103 15.95 5.28 -24.19
CA PRO A 103 16.71 6.18 -25.05
C PRO A 103 15.94 7.47 -25.32
N GLU A 104 16.66 8.57 -25.60
CA GLU A 104 16.04 9.85 -25.93
C GLU A 104 15.03 9.70 -27.07
N GLY A 105 13.75 9.95 -26.78
CA GLY A 105 12.63 9.72 -27.70
C GLY A 105 11.72 8.55 -27.31
N PHE A 106 11.95 7.87 -26.19
CA PHE A 106 11.01 6.89 -25.66
C PHE A 106 9.69 7.56 -25.25
N ASP A 107 8.62 7.32 -26.02
CA ASP A 107 7.26 7.70 -25.67
C ASP A 107 6.50 6.47 -25.14
N PRO A 108 6.19 6.39 -23.84
CA PRO A 108 5.48 5.25 -23.26
C PRO A 108 4.06 5.06 -23.83
N ARG A 109 3.50 6.04 -24.53
CA ARG A 109 2.18 5.94 -25.19
C ARG A 109 2.21 5.25 -26.55
N SER A 110 3.40 4.95 -27.08
CA SER A 110 3.56 4.27 -28.37
C SER A 110 3.53 2.73 -28.26
N LEU A 111 3.31 2.20 -27.06
CA LEU A 111 3.24 0.77 -26.75
C LEU A 111 1.80 0.21 -26.66
N GLU A 112 0.78 1.00 -27.02
CA GLU A 112 -0.62 0.56 -27.16
C GLU A 112 -0.95 -0.03 -28.52
#